data_AF-A0A2C9EQG7-F1
#
_entry.id   AF-A0A2C9EQG7-F1
#
_cell.length_a   1.000
_cell.length_b   1.000
_cell.length_c   1.000
_cell.angle_alpha   90.00
_cell.angle_beta   90.00
_cell.angle_gamma   90.00
#
_symmetry.space_group_name_H-M   'P 1'
#
loop_
_entity.id
_entity.type
_entity.pdbx_description
1 polymer ?
#
loop_
_entity_poly.entity_id
_entity_poly.type
_entity_poly.pdbx_seq_one_letter_code
_entity_poly.pdbx_strand_id
1 'polypeptide(L)'
;MSLENAPHDPLADLLALLRKVYPDGLDNRDYKRLLVLLYPHLCDRNLAQLMAQLTHRDADLILNDLYAAVTGQPPPAAELEALQALLERHGARAILTDD
;
A
#
# COMPACT_ATOMS: atom_id res chain seq x y z
N MET A 1 15.00 -29.96 10.98
CA MET A 1 13.81 -29.16 10.65
C MET A 1 14.26 -27.73 10.48
N SER A 2 14.55 -27.33 9.24
CA SER A 2 14.95 -25.97 8.92
C SER A 2 13.70 -25.12 8.84
N LEU A 3 13.45 -24.34 9.89
CA LEU A 3 12.61 -23.15 9.83
C LEU A 3 13.36 -22.07 9.02
N GLU A 4 12.60 -21.14 8.44
CA GLU A 4 13.07 -19.83 7.96
C GLU A 4 13.79 -19.80 6.61
N ASN A 5 13.02 -19.89 5.53
CA ASN A 5 13.26 -19.15 4.29
C ASN A 5 11.95 -19.11 3.49
N ALA A 6 10.88 -18.60 4.12
CA ALA A 6 9.88 -17.94 3.29
C ALA A 6 10.61 -16.71 2.73
N PRO A 7 10.60 -16.46 1.41
CA PRO A 7 11.06 -15.17 0.93
C PRO A 7 10.21 -14.13 1.67
N HIS A 8 10.83 -13.35 2.57
CA HIS A 8 10.19 -12.16 3.12
C HIS A 8 10.05 -11.24 1.92
N ASP A 9 8.91 -11.35 1.26
CA ASP A 9 8.53 -10.41 0.22
C ASP A 9 7.80 -9.30 0.97
N PRO A 10 8.44 -8.14 1.22
CA PRO A 10 7.83 -7.07 2.00
C PRO A 10 6.52 -6.59 1.38
N LEU A 11 6.29 -6.81 0.07
CA LEU A 11 5.01 -6.54 -0.56
C LEU A 11 3.94 -7.54 -0.14
N ALA A 12 4.28 -8.81 0.00
CA ALA A 12 3.34 -9.84 0.46
C ALA A 12 2.93 -9.62 1.92
N ASP A 13 3.87 -9.26 2.79
CA ASP A 13 3.57 -8.90 4.18
C ASP A 13 2.72 -7.63 4.27
N LEU A 14 3.05 -6.60 3.50
CA LEU A 14 2.26 -5.37 3.43
C LEU A 14 0.84 -5.67 2.90
N LEU A 15 0.70 -6.51 1.89
CA LEU A 15 -0.60 -6.92 1.36
C LEU A 15 -1.44 -7.65 2.41
N ALA A 16 -0.83 -8.57 3.16
CA ALA A 16 -1.50 -9.30 4.23
C ALA A 16 -1.95 -8.34 5.35
N LEU A 17 -1.13 -7.35 5.69
CA LEU A 17 -1.49 -6.30 6.64
C LEU A 17 -2.64 -5.44 6.12
N LEU A 18 -2.57 -4.96 4.88
CA LEU A 18 -3.63 -4.13 4.28
C LEU A 18 -4.96 -4.88 4.24
N ARG A 19 -4.96 -6.19 3.94
CA ARG A 19 -6.17 -7.03 4.00
C ARG A 19 -6.74 -7.17 5.42
N LYS A 20 -5.90 -7.09 6.47
CA LYS A 20 -6.37 -7.08 7.86
C LYS A 20 -6.95 -5.72 8.28
N VAL A 21 -6.38 -4.63 7.77
CA VAL A 21 -6.86 -3.26 8.05
C VAL A 21 -8.16 -2.98 7.29
N TYR A 22 -8.29 -3.51 6.08
CA TYR A 22 -9.45 -3.34 5.19
C TYR A 22 -10.14 -4.68 4.87
N PRO A 23 -10.75 -5.35 5.87
CA PRO A 23 -11.41 -6.64 5.66
C PRO A 23 -12.66 -6.53 4.79
N ASP A 24 -13.39 -5.41 4.87
CA ASP A 24 -14.59 -5.11 4.07
C ASP A 24 -14.26 -4.52 2.69
N GLY A 25 -12.98 -4.45 2.33
CA GLY A 25 -12.51 -3.85 1.09
C GLY A 25 -12.10 -2.39 1.26
N LEU A 26 -11.54 -1.85 0.17
CA LEU A 26 -10.89 -0.56 0.17
C LEU A 26 -11.80 0.51 -0.45
N ASP A 27 -12.12 1.54 0.33
CA ASP A 27 -12.88 2.68 -0.17
C ASP A 27 -12.07 3.51 -1.17
N ASN A 28 -12.76 4.16 -2.12
CA ASN A 28 -12.11 5.01 -3.14
C ASN A 28 -11.28 6.16 -2.53
N ARG A 29 -11.62 6.61 -1.31
CA ARG A 29 -10.85 7.63 -0.58
C ARG A 29 -9.52 7.05 -0.08
N ASP A 30 -9.56 5.92 0.60
CA ASP A 30 -8.36 5.27 1.14
C ASP A 30 -7.47 4.69 0.03
N TYR A 31 -8.07 4.27 -1.08
CA TYR A 31 -7.35 3.89 -2.29
C TYR A 31 -6.36 4.96 -2.77
N LYS A 32 -6.84 6.19 -3.00
CA LYS A 32 -5.97 7.28 -3.44
C LYS A 32 -4.94 7.68 -2.39
N ARG A 33 -5.34 7.64 -1.12
CA ARG A 33 -4.43 7.94 0.01
C ARG A 33 -3.29 6.91 0.09
N LEU A 34 -3.59 5.62 -0.05
CA LEU A 34 -2.57 4.56 -0.07
C LEU A 34 -1.61 4.70 -1.25
N LEU A 35 -2.12 5.02 -2.44
CA LEU A 35 -1.27 5.27 -3.61
C LEU A 35 -0.25 6.37 -3.34
N VAL A 36 -0.70 7.53 -2.87
CA VAL A 36 0.19 8.67 -2.60
C VAL A 36 1.11 8.40 -1.40
N LEU A 37 0.62 7.71 -0.37
CA LEU A 37 1.38 7.41 0.84
C LEU A 37 2.51 6.42 0.58
N LEU A 38 2.27 5.38 -0.23
CA LEU A 38 3.23 4.32 -0.51
C LEU A 38 4.14 4.63 -1.69
N TYR A 39 3.77 5.59 -2.55
CA TYR A 39 4.59 6.06 -3.68
C TYR A 39 6.04 6.41 -3.31
N PRO A 40 6.34 7.13 -2.21
CA PRO A 40 7.74 7.40 -1.84
C PRO A 40 8.51 6.17 -1.34
N HIS A 41 7.83 5.08 -0.97
CA HIS A 41 8.44 3.87 -0.40
C HIS A 41 8.60 2.73 -1.40
N LEU A 42 7.78 2.71 -2.46
CA LEU A 42 7.71 1.61 -3.43
C LEU A 42 7.80 2.14 -4.85
N CYS A 43 8.49 1.40 -5.73
CA CYS A 43 8.48 1.70 -7.16
C CYS A 43 7.05 1.55 -7.74
N ASP A 44 6.73 2.35 -8.75
CA ASP A 44 5.41 2.42 -9.41
C ASP A 44 4.82 1.03 -9.72
N ARG A 45 5.63 0.13 -10.29
CA ARG A 45 5.21 -1.24 -10.63
C ARG A 45 4.85 -2.08 -9.40
N ASN A 46 5.64 -1.98 -8.32
CA ASN A 46 5.41 -2.75 -7.10
C ASN A 46 4.16 -2.24 -6.39
N LEU A 47 3.99 -0.92 -6.32
CA LEU A 47 2.79 -0.30 -5.78
C LEU A 47 1.54 -0.68 -6.59
N ALA A 48 1.63 -0.63 -7.92
CA ALA A 48 0.54 -1.01 -8.79
C ALA A 48 0.15 -2.49 -8.62
N GLN A 49 1.12 -3.39 -8.54
CA GLN A 49 0.89 -4.82 -8.29
C GLN A 49 0.28 -5.07 -6.91
N LEU A 50 0.75 -4.40 -5.87
CA LEU A 50 0.21 -4.51 -4.51
C LEU A 50 -1.26 -4.11 -4.47
N MET A 51 -1.57 -2.94 -5.03
CA MET A 51 -2.93 -2.39 -5.03
C MET A 51 -3.86 -3.15 -5.97
N ALA A 52 -3.34 -3.68 -7.08
CA ALA A 52 -4.05 -4.62 -7.96
C ALA A 52 -4.48 -5.88 -7.21
N GLN A 53 -3.57 -6.48 -6.44
CA GLN A 53 -3.87 -7.68 -5.63
C GLN A 53 -4.82 -7.39 -4.46
N LEU A 54 -4.80 -6.17 -3.91
CA LEU A 54 -5.69 -5.76 -2.83
C LEU A 54 -7.11 -5.48 -3.33
N THR A 55 -7.22 -4.80 -4.48
CA THR A 55 -8.51 -4.34 -5.05
C THR A 55 -9.08 -5.29 -6.10
N HIS A 56 -8.34 -6.35 -6.46
CA HIS A 56 -8.65 -7.26 -7.56
C HIS A 56 -8.86 -6.54 -8.90
N ARG A 57 -8.03 -5.53 -9.19
CA ARG A 57 -8.05 -4.73 -10.43
C ARG A 57 -6.78 -4.93 -11.24
N ASP A 58 -6.80 -4.53 -12.51
CA ASP A 58 -5.63 -4.56 -13.38
C ASP A 58 -4.55 -3.56 -12.94
N ALA A 59 -3.31 -4.04 -12.82
CA ALA A 59 -2.18 -3.22 -12.40
C ALA A 59 -1.91 -2.04 -13.36
N ASP A 60 -2.17 -2.17 -14.66
CA ASP A 60 -2.03 -1.06 -15.61
C ASP A 60 -3.03 0.07 -15.34
N LEU A 61 -4.26 -0.25 -14.90
CA LEU A 61 -5.25 0.75 -14.50
C LEU A 61 -4.82 1.44 -13.20
N ILE A 62 -4.32 0.66 -12.23
CA ILE A 62 -3.78 1.20 -10.99
C ILE A 62 -2.60 2.13 -11.27
N LEU A 63 -1.70 1.79 -12.19
CA LEU A 63 -0.55 2.60 -12.56
C LEU A 63 -1.00 3.96 -13.13
N ASN A 64 -2.03 3.95 -13.98
CA ASN A 64 -2.63 5.18 -14.48
C ASN A 64 -3.26 6.03 -13.36
N ASP A 65 -4.01 5.39 -12.45
CA ASP A 65 -4.58 6.04 -11.27
C ASP A 65 -3.51 6.61 -10.34
N LEU A 66 -2.40 5.88 -10.18
CA LEU A 66 -1.23 6.32 -9.42
C LEU A 66 -0.71 7.63 -10.02
N TYR A 67 -0.36 7.64 -11.30
CA TYR A 67 0.10 8.86 -11.97
C TYR A 67 -0.91 10.00 -11.85
N ALA A 68 -2.20 9.72 -12.00
CA ALA A 68 -3.25 10.73 -11.83
C ALA A 68 -3.33 11.25 -10.38
N ALA A 69 -3.07 10.41 -9.37
CA ALA A 69 -3.06 10.78 -7.97
C ALA A 69 -1.83 11.60 -7.57
N VAL A 70 -0.64 11.27 -8.10
CA VAL A 70 0.60 12.02 -7.81
C VAL A 70 0.73 13.32 -8.61
N THR A 71 0.26 13.33 -9.86
CA THR A 71 0.31 14.54 -10.72
C THR A 71 -0.91 15.45 -10.55
N GLY A 72 -2.02 14.90 -10.04
CA GLY A 72 -3.23 15.63 -9.74
C GLY A 72 -3.18 16.32 -8.37
N GLN A 73 -4.36 16.52 -7.78
CA GLN A 73 -4.45 17.09 -6.44
C GLN A 73 -4.26 15.98 -5.40
N PRO A 74 -3.15 15.98 -4.64
CA PRO A 74 -2.94 14.96 -3.62
C PRO A 74 -3.99 15.12 -2.50
N PRO A 75 -4.33 14.03 -1.80
CA PRO A 75 -5.15 14.10 -0.61
C PRO A 75 -4.48 14.97 0.48
N PRO A 76 -5.27 15.54 1.41
CA PRO A 76 -4.73 16.39 2.48
C PRO A 76 -3.68 15.64 3.30
N ALA A 77 -2.56 16.30 3.60
CA ALA A 77 -1.47 15.71 4.38
C ALA A 77 -1.96 15.12 5.72
N ALA A 78 -2.87 15.82 6.41
CA ALA A 78 -3.45 15.33 7.66
C ALA A 78 -4.18 13.98 7.52
N GLU A 79 -4.81 13.70 6.38
CA GLU A 79 -5.45 12.41 6.13
C GLU A 79 -4.43 11.31 5.80
N LEU A 80 -3.36 11.68 5.09
CA LEU A 80 -2.23 10.77 4.83
C LEU A 80 -1.52 10.39 6.12
N GLU A 81 -1.26 11.36 7.00
CA GLU A 81 -0.64 11.13 8.32
C GLU A 81 -1.54 10.25 9.21
N ALA A 82 -2.85 10.50 9.22
CA ALA A 82 -3.80 9.66 9.96
C ALA A 82 -3.82 8.21 9.45
N LEU A 83 -3.80 8.03 8.12
CA LEU A 83 -3.71 6.71 7.49
C LEU A 83 -2.36 6.03 7.78
N GLN A 84 -1.26 6.78 7.70
CA GLN A 84 0.07 6.28 8.04
C GLN A 84 0.09 5.80 9.48
N ALA A 85 -0.36 6.62 10.44
CA ALA A 85 -0.43 6.24 11.84
C ALA A 85 -1.31 5.00 12.07
N LEU A 86 -2.43 4.85 11.33
CA LEU A 86 -3.24 3.64 11.37
C LEU A 86 -2.43 2.42 10.93
N LEU A 87 -1.77 2.49 9.78
CA LEU A 87 -0.94 1.39 9.25
C LEU A 87 0.23 1.06 10.17
N GLU A 88 0.89 2.07 10.73
CA GLU A 88 1.97 1.89 11.72
C GLU A 88 1.50 1.17 12.97
N ARG A 89 0.31 1.50 13.49
CA ARG A 89 -0.31 0.79 14.63
C ARG A 89 -0.58 -0.69 14.34
N HIS A 90 -0.78 -1.03 13.07
CA HIS A 90 -0.96 -2.41 12.62
C HIS A 90 0.36 -3.13 12.29
N GLY A 91 1.50 -2.44 12.37
CA GLY A 91 2.84 -3.00 12.14
C GLY A 91 3.45 -2.69 10.78
N ALA A 92 2.85 -1.81 9.96
CA ALA A 92 3.35 -1.53 8.61
C ALA A 92 4.73 -0.87 8.60
N ARG A 93 5.09 -0.15 9.67
CA ARG A 93 6.41 0.46 9.83
C ARG A 93 7.53 -0.58 9.79
N ALA A 94 7.34 -1.73 10.42
CA ALA A 94 8.34 -2.79 10.42
C ALA A 94 8.59 -3.36 9.01
N ILE A 95 7.61 -3.23 8.09
CA ILE A 95 7.66 -3.77 6.73
C ILE A 95 8.25 -2.73 5.75
N LEU A 96 7.94 -1.45 5.95
CA LEU A 96 8.39 -0.35 5.07
C LEU A 96 9.79 0.19 5.41
N THR A 97 10.36 -0.19 6.55
CA THR A 97 11.64 0.34 7.05
C THR A 97 12.74 -0.73 7.08
N ASP A 98 12.68 -1.74 6.21
CA ASP A 98 13.70 -2.79 6.14
C ASP A 98 15.10 -2.16 5.98
N ASP A 99 15.96 -2.40 6.98
CA ASP A 99 17.31 -1.86 7.22
C ASP A 99 18.38 -2.69 6.48
#